data_AF-A0A7X3I852-F1
#
_entry.id   AF-A0A7X3I852-F1
#
_cell.length_a   1.000
_cell.length_b   1.000
_cell.length_c   1.000
_cell.angle_alpha   90.00
_cell.angle_beta   90.00
_cell.angle_gamma   90.00
#
_symmetry.space_group_name_H-M   'P 1'
#
loop_
_entity.id
_entity.type
_entity.pdbx_description
1 polymer ?
#
loop_
_entity_poly.entity_id
_entity_poly.type
_entity_poly.pdbx_seq_one_letter_code
_entity_poly.pdbx_strand_id
1 'polypeptide(L)'
;MSNVLPFRPRASVARLARCEVVTVAGDLLELLEQLEDVSARAAAMGRPAREVERTVQHLMDAVSAVERALDCIGEGEQSEPA
;
A
#
# COMPACT_ATOMS: atom_id res chain seq x y z
N MET A 1 26.49 42.09 -18.61
CA MET A 1 25.54 41.73 -17.55
C MET A 1 25.33 40.21 -17.61
N SER A 2 26.12 39.43 -16.86
CA SER A 2 26.02 37.97 -16.84
C SER A 2 25.00 37.56 -15.79
N ASN A 3 23.85 37.06 -16.22
CA ASN A 3 22.84 36.52 -15.31
C ASN A 3 23.27 35.10 -14.92
N VAL A 4 23.90 34.98 -13.76
CA VAL A 4 24.20 33.69 -13.14
C VAL A 4 22.90 33.18 -12.52
N LEU A 5 22.26 32.22 -13.20
CA LEU A 5 21.13 31.48 -12.62
C LEU A 5 21.69 30.50 -11.58
N PRO A 6 21.27 30.56 -10.30
CA PRO A 6 21.71 29.59 -9.31
C PRO A 6 21.22 28.20 -9.72
N PHE A 7 22.12 27.21 -9.69
CA PHE A 7 21.79 25.81 -9.87
C PHE A 7 20.78 25.40 -8.79
N ARG A 8 19.50 25.28 -9.16
CA ARG A 8 18.54 24.55 -8.34
C ARG A 8 18.99 23.09 -8.33
N PRO A 9 19.29 22.49 -7.15
CA PRO A 9 19.50 21.06 -7.08
C PRO A 9 18.23 20.41 -7.60
N ARG A 10 18.34 19.67 -8.71
CA ARG A 10 17.28 18.77 -9.17
C ARG A 10 16.97 17.89 -7.96
N ALA A 11 15.74 17.92 -7.46
CA ALA A 11 15.34 17.07 -6.34
C ALA A 11 15.88 15.67 -6.65
N SER A 12 16.78 15.18 -5.79
CA SER A 12 17.51 13.95 -6.08
C SER A 12 16.47 12.86 -6.34
N VAL A 13 16.66 12.08 -7.40
CA VAL A 13 15.72 11.02 -7.81
C VAL A 13 15.32 10.12 -6.62
N ALA A 14 16.24 9.91 -5.68
CA ALA A 14 16.00 9.23 -4.40
C ALA A 14 14.91 9.86 -3.49
N ARG A 15 14.72 11.18 -3.50
CA ARG A 15 13.64 11.83 -2.74
C ARG A 15 12.28 11.59 -3.38
N LEU A 16 12.20 11.62 -4.71
CA LEU A 16 10.97 11.34 -5.44
C LEU A 16 10.57 9.86 -5.29
N ALA A 17 11.53 8.94 -5.41
CA ALA A 17 11.31 7.51 -5.20
C ALA A 17 10.77 7.20 -3.79
N ARG A 18 11.33 7.84 -2.74
CA ARG A 18 10.80 7.71 -1.37
C ARG A 18 9.38 8.25 -1.21
N CYS A 19 9.05 9.38 -1.84
CA CYS A 19 7.68 9.90 -1.82
C CYS A 19 6.70 8.94 -2.51
N GLU A 20 7.10 8.30 -3.61
CA GLU A 20 6.29 7.29 -4.29
C GLU A 20 6.06 6.07 -3.40
N VAL A 21 7.10 5.56 -2.73
CA VAL A 21 6.99 4.46 -1.76
C VAL A 21 6.02 4.79 -0.63
N VAL A 22 6.14 5.98 -0.02
CA VAL A 22 5.22 6.44 1.04
C VAL A 22 3.79 6.55 0.53
N THR A 23 3.60 7.02 -0.70
CA THR A 23 2.26 7.13 -1.31
C THR A 23 1.64 5.75 -1.49
N VAL A 24 2.38 4.80 -2.07
CA VAL A 24 1.91 3.43 -2.26
C VAL A 24 1.62 2.74 -0.92
N ALA A 25 2.47 2.93 0.09
CA ALA A 25 2.22 2.40 1.43
C ALA A 25 0.92 2.99 2.03
N GLY A 26 0.67 4.29 1.85
CA GLY A 26 -0.59 4.93 2.24
C GLY A 26 -1.80 4.31 1.53
N ASP A 27 -1.73 4.17 0.20
CA ASP A 27 -2.80 3.57 -0.60
C ASP A 27 -3.10 2.12 -0.16
N LEU A 28 -2.07 1.34 0.17
CA LEU A 28 -2.22 -0.04 0.65
C LEU A 28 -2.86 -0.12 2.05
N LEU A 29 -2.56 0.84 2.93
CA LEU A 29 -3.22 0.95 4.24
C LEU A 29 -4.70 1.31 4.09
N GLU A 30 -5.04 2.27 3.22
CA GLU A 30 -6.44 2.59 2.91
C GLU A 30 -7.18 1.39 2.31
N LEU A 31 -6.51 0.60 1.47
CA LEU A 31 -7.08 -0.62 0.90
C LEU A 31 -7.36 -1.69 1.97
N LEU A 32 -6.52 -1.83 2.99
CA LEU A 32 -6.76 -2.75 4.10
C LEU A 32 -8.03 -2.38 4.87
N GLU A 33 -8.19 -1.11 5.23
CA GLU A 33 -9.40 -0.62 5.91
C GLU A 33 -10.66 -0.92 5.08
N GLN A 34 -10.59 -0.69 3.77
CA GLN A 34 -11.71 -1.01 2.87
C GLN A 34 -11.99 -2.51 2.78
N LEU A 35 -10.96 -3.35 2.77
CA LEU A 35 -11.13 -4.81 2.73
C LEU A 35 -11.76 -5.35 4.02
N GLU A 36 -11.38 -4.82 5.18
CA GLU A 36 -12.01 -5.15 6.45
C GLU A 36 -13.51 -4.82 6.43
N ASP A 37 -13.87 -3.61 6.02
CA ASP A 37 -15.27 -3.18 5.88
C ASP A 37 -16.06 -4.05 4.89
N VAL A 38 -15.46 -4.37 3.74
CA VAL A 38 -16.08 -5.25 2.74
C VAL A 38 -16.27 -6.66 3.31
N SER A 39 -15.31 -7.19 4.07
CA SER A 39 -15.39 -8.51 4.70
C SER A 39 -16.53 -8.59 5.72
N ALA A 40 -16.72 -7.55 6.54
CA ALA A 40 -17.81 -7.45 7.51
C ALA A 40 -19.18 -7.41 6.80
N ARG A 41 -19.29 -6.62 5.72
CA ARG A 41 -20.52 -6.59 4.90
C ARG A 41 -20.76 -7.91 4.16
N ALA A 42 -19.70 -8.56 3.69
CA ALA A 42 -19.78 -9.86 3.01
C ALA A 42 -20.37 -10.94 3.94
N ALA A 43 -19.93 -10.95 5.20
CA ALA A 43 -20.48 -11.83 6.24
C ALA A 43 -21.98 -11.62 6.50
N ALA A 44 -22.50 -10.41 6.22
CA ALA A 44 -23.89 -10.03 6.44
C ALA A 44 -24.79 -10.13 5.18
N MET A 45 -24.30 -10.66 4.05
CA MET A 45 -25.03 -10.63 2.75
C MET A 45 -26.32 -11.44 2.68
N GLY A 46 -26.69 -12.21 3.71
CA GLY A 46 -27.91 -13.03 3.70
C GLY A 46 -27.93 -14.12 2.61
N ARG A 47 -26.74 -14.53 2.14
CA ARG A 47 -26.53 -15.59 1.12
C ARG A 47 -26.41 -16.97 1.79
N PRO A 48 -26.47 -18.07 1.01
CA PRO A 48 -26.18 -19.40 1.53
C PRO A 48 -24.82 -19.44 2.25
N ALA A 49 -24.75 -20.11 3.40
CA ALA A 49 -23.57 -20.08 4.29
C ALA A 49 -22.25 -20.40 3.57
N ARG A 50 -22.24 -21.42 2.71
CA ARG A 50 -21.05 -21.80 1.92
C ARG A 50 -20.56 -20.72 0.97
N GLU A 51 -21.47 -19.93 0.40
CA GLU A 51 -21.09 -18.81 -0.48
C GLU A 51 -20.50 -17.67 0.32
N VAL A 52 -21.07 -17.38 1.49
CA VAL A 52 -20.56 -16.36 2.43
C VAL A 52 -19.18 -16.76 2.93
N GLU A 53 -19.01 -17.99 3.44
CA GLU A 53 -17.74 -18.52 3.92
C GLU A 53 -16.64 -18.41 2.85
N ARG A 54 -16.93 -18.82 1.62
CA ARG A 54 -15.96 -18.75 0.52
C ARG A 54 -15.61 -17.31 0.16
N THR A 55 -16.59 -16.41 0.16
CA THR A 55 -16.37 -15.00 -0.14
C THR A 55 -15.51 -14.35 0.94
N VAL A 56 -15.83 -14.59 2.21
CA VAL A 56 -15.04 -14.09 3.35
C VAL A 56 -13.61 -14.64 3.30
N GLN A 57 -13.43 -15.92 2.99
CA GLN A 57 -12.09 -16.51 2.85
C GLN A 57 -11.27 -15.80 1.77
N HIS A 58 -11.84 -15.57 0.58
CA HIS A 58 -11.14 -14.84 -0.48
C HIS A 58 -10.77 -13.41 -0.09
N LEU A 59 -11.61 -12.74 0.70
CA LEU A 59 -11.30 -11.41 1.21
C LEU A 59 -10.18 -11.44 2.25
N MET A 60 -10.16 -12.43 3.14
CA MET A 60 -9.07 -12.62 4.10
C MET A 60 -7.73 -12.98 3.43
N ASP A 61 -7.78 -13.77 2.36
CA ASP A 61 -6.60 -14.08 1.54
C ASP A 61 -6.05 -12.80 0.89
N ALA A 62 -6.93 -11.89 0.44
CA ALA A 62 -6.55 -10.60 -0.11
C ALA A 62 -5.91 -9.69 0.95
N VAL A 63 -6.49 -9.59 2.15
CA VAL A 63 -5.90 -8.88 3.29
C VAL A 63 -4.48 -9.38 3.56
N SER A 64 -4.30 -10.69 3.66
CA SER A 64 -2.98 -11.32 3.89
C SER A 64 -1.97 -11.05 2.76
N ALA A 65 -2.44 -10.82 1.53
CA ALA A 65 -1.57 -10.45 0.41
C ALA A 65 -1.14 -8.98 0.48
N VAL A 66 -2.04 -8.09 0.89
CA VAL A 66 -1.75 -6.66 1.06
C VAL A 66 -0.81 -6.42 2.24
N GLU A 67 -1.01 -7.11 3.37
CA GLU A 67 -0.09 -7.06 4.52
C GLU A 67 1.33 -7.46 4.10
N ARG A 68 1.48 -8.57 3.35
CA ARG A 68 2.79 -8.97 2.83
C ARG A 68 3.40 -7.94 1.88
N ALA A 69 2.58 -7.26 1.07
CA ALA A 69 3.08 -6.20 0.19
C ALA A 69 3.61 -5.01 1.01
N LEU A 70 2.92 -4.64 2.09
CA LEU A 70 3.38 -3.61 3.04
C LEU A 70 4.68 -4.02 3.75
N ASP A 71 4.78 -5.27 4.20
CA ASP A 71 6.00 -5.80 4.81
C ASP A 71 7.19 -5.70 3.84
N CYS A 72 7.01 -6.14 2.58
CA CYS A 72 8.05 -6.03 1.56
C CYS A 72 8.48 -4.58 1.28
N ILE A 73 7.54 -3.63 1.33
CA ILE A 73 7.84 -2.21 1.18
C ILE A 73 8.62 -1.68 2.38
N GLY A 74 8.22 -2.05 3.60
CA GLY A 74 8.87 -1.63 4.85
C GLY A 74 10.27 -2.20 5.04
N GLU A 75 10.56 -3.39 4.51
CA GLU A 75 11.89 -4.02 4.54
C GLU A 75 12.88 -3.38 3.54
N GLY A 76 12.40 -2.83 2.43
CA GLY A 76 13.25 -2.19 1.40
C GLY A 76 14.01 -0.95 1.89
N GLU A 77 13.46 -0.22 2.87
CA GLU A 77 14.08 0.97 3.48
C GLU A 77 15.29 0.60 4.38
N GLN A 78 15.39 -0.64 4.87
CA GLN A 78 16.49 -1.09 5.75
C GLN A 78 17.74 -1.54 5.00
N SER A 79 17.68 -1.64 3.67
CA SER A 79 18.76 -2.16 2.83
C SER A 79 19.69 -1.07 2.25
N GLU A 80 19.68 0.16 2.79
CA GLU A 80 20.70 1.16 2.45
C GLU A 80 22.08 0.71 3.00
N PRO A 81 23.09 0.45 2.15
CA PRO A 81 24.42 0.08 2.61
C PRO A 81 25.14 1.28 3.22
N ALA A 82 25.77 1.06 4.37
CA ALA A 82 26.63 2.01 5.08
C ALA A 82 27.91 2.38 4.30
#